data_AF-A0A428NTA6-F1
#
_entry.id   AF-A0A428NTA6-F1
#
_cell.length_a   1.000
_cell.length_b   1.000
_cell.length_c   1.000
_cell.angle_alpha   90.00
_cell.angle_beta   90.00
_cell.angle_gamma   90.00
#
_symmetry.space_group_name_H-M   'P 1'
#
loop_
_entity.id
_entity.type
_entity.pdbx_description
1 polymer ?
#
loop_
_entity_poly.entity_id
_entity_poly.type
_entity_poly.pdbx_seq_one_letter_code
_entity_poly.pdbx_strand_id
1 'polypeptide(L)'
;MDFSFDFGQIYLVVLCGALALPLLLVGCRFVVLLAEPHLRAWVAQFNYAKPRLGGIGPRVSGSQLSILLLYLAINGVLLGVGIDTLLELERRAAAIASANLMLVFLGGRTNPLADFMQIPLASYYFGHRWIGIVATCEALLHSGLALSRRQKQDASLVQSGYILAAGGLLAVIVLSVWFRRLFGRFFGLFHLLCSMGALGGLVWHVCVQRSAGPRIPVFVSCALLGSTHAFRLARMFIVGRTEGVLVQPWDDGNIIRLRVATNKPVGVFPGCYFYVFFPGPLPFYDLFHGYAMMPAWNEPEHNVNGKTSSLTFLISRTQGQHCRSLGSTLLNQRIRLDGPYGRSLQVHTFETVVLTAKGLGICGVLPIALHLAARRQHDDRLRDKSARLRDSSDPVFGDLSRNVDLIWWLEHDDQDRWVGDQLRALQAIDKKFLVVWCVYPVKRNPERKLPFQENEYWERKYSFDFSEFSRELRQEARYPGQTVVVASGDEKFVNSMREMVIQNTTSSRIIKFTDLEYRTPQGGFRSSFHRPLDAQALVHSDNPGSPVDQGAELGEMDVTEGFTHKIREIV
;
A
#
# COMPACT_ATOMS: atom_id res chain seq x y z
N MET A 1 70.19 -5.96 -12.04
CA MET A 1 69.89 -6.87 -10.91
C MET A 1 69.06 -8.00 -11.49
N ASP A 2 69.69 -9.14 -11.74
CA ASP A 2 69.03 -10.34 -12.25
C ASP A 2 68.08 -10.88 -11.18
N PHE A 3 66.77 -10.73 -11.41
CA PHE A 3 65.77 -11.48 -10.65
C PHE A 3 65.68 -12.88 -11.26
N SER A 4 66.61 -13.77 -10.89
CA SER A 4 66.40 -15.21 -11.06
C SER A 4 65.30 -15.61 -10.10
N PHE A 5 64.04 -15.62 -10.56
CA PHE A 5 62.95 -16.18 -9.78
C PHE A 5 63.22 -17.67 -9.59
N ASP A 6 63.58 -18.07 -8.38
CA ASP A 6 63.76 -19.46 -7.99
C ASP A 6 62.43 -20.20 -8.19
N PHE A 7 62.43 -21.17 -9.09
CA PHE A 7 61.26 -22.00 -9.40
C PHE A 7 60.67 -22.62 -8.12
N GLY A 8 61.50 -22.93 -7.12
CA GLY A 8 61.09 -23.41 -5.81
C GLY A 8 60.23 -22.38 -5.04
N GLN A 9 60.56 -21.09 -5.12
CA GLN A 9 59.78 -20.02 -4.49
C GLN A 9 58.42 -19.82 -5.17
N ILE A 10 58.38 -19.85 -6.51
CA ILE A 10 57.11 -19.76 -7.25
C ILE A 10 56.21 -20.96 -6.93
N TYR A 11 56.77 -22.17 -6.97
CA TYR A 11 56.05 -23.39 -6.63
C TYR A 11 55.50 -23.36 -5.20
N LEU A 12 56.29 -22.89 -4.23
CA LEU A 12 55.86 -22.76 -2.84
C LEU A 12 54.74 -21.73 -2.67
N VAL A 13 54.81 -20.57 -3.33
CA VAL A 13 53.74 -19.56 -3.28
C VAL A 13 52.45 -20.08 -3.88
N VAL A 14 52.52 -20.78 -5.02
CA VAL A 14 51.35 -21.38 -5.68
C VAL A 14 50.74 -22.49 -4.81
N LEU A 15 51.58 -23.37 -4.22
CA LEU A 15 51.13 -24.45 -3.34
C LEU A 15 50.50 -23.91 -2.05
N CYS A 16 51.15 -22.93 -1.40
CA CYS A 16 50.61 -22.25 -0.21
C CYS A 16 49.30 -21.52 -0.54
N GLY A 17 49.21 -20.84 -1.69
CA GLY A 17 47.96 -20.23 -2.17
C GLY A 17 46.85 -21.24 -2.42
N ALA A 18 47.17 -22.38 -3.05
CA ALA A 18 46.24 -23.47 -3.33
C ALA A 18 45.74 -24.17 -2.05
N LEU A 19 46.55 -24.23 -0.98
CA LEU A 19 46.16 -24.76 0.33
C LEU A 19 45.42 -23.72 1.19
N ALA A 20 45.77 -22.43 1.09
CA ALA A 20 45.14 -21.35 1.84
C ALA A 20 43.75 -21.00 1.30
N LEU A 21 43.51 -21.11 -0.01
CA LEU A 21 42.23 -20.75 -0.62
C LEU A 21 41.04 -21.60 -0.10
N PRO A 22 41.12 -22.95 -0.02
CA PRO A 22 40.07 -23.75 0.60
C PRO A 22 39.84 -23.42 2.08
N LEU A 23 40.90 -23.19 2.85
CA LEU A 23 40.80 -22.80 4.26
C LEU A 23 40.12 -21.44 4.42
N LEU A 24 40.43 -20.48 3.55
CA LEU A 24 39.78 -19.17 3.50
C LEU A 24 38.33 -19.29 3.06
N LEU A 25 38.00 -20.12 2.07
CA LEU A 25 36.62 -20.37 1.65
C LEU A 25 35.79 -21.07 2.73
N VAL A 26 36.37 -22.03 3.47
CA VAL A 26 35.71 -22.68 4.62
C VAL A 26 35.54 -21.69 5.77
N GLY A 27 36.57 -20.89 6.07
CA GLY A 27 36.51 -19.82 7.06
C GLY A 27 35.45 -18.78 6.71
N CYS A 28 35.41 -18.29 5.47
CA CYS A 28 34.39 -17.39 4.96
C CYS A 28 33.00 -18.04 5.03
N ARG A 29 32.85 -19.31 4.66
CA ARG A 29 31.57 -20.03 4.78
C ARG A 29 31.10 -20.12 6.23
N PHE A 30 32.01 -20.41 7.16
CA PHE A 30 31.69 -20.48 8.58
C PHE A 30 31.32 -19.11 9.16
N VAL A 31 32.07 -18.06 8.79
CA VAL A 31 31.75 -16.67 9.15
C VAL A 31 30.40 -16.25 8.56
N VAL A 32 30.11 -16.59 7.30
CA VAL A 32 28.81 -16.34 6.67
C VAL A 32 27.71 -17.08 7.41
N LEU A 33 27.88 -18.37 7.76
CA LEU A 33 26.86 -19.12 8.50
C LEU A 33 26.59 -18.55 9.90
N LEU A 34 27.62 -18.04 10.58
CA LEU A 34 27.48 -17.38 11.88
C LEU A 34 26.84 -15.99 11.76
N ALA A 35 27.22 -15.22 10.75
CA ALA A 35 26.76 -13.85 10.56
C ALA A 35 25.37 -13.77 9.89
N GLU A 36 25.04 -14.71 9.00
CA GLU A 36 23.79 -14.76 8.23
C GLU A 36 22.52 -14.58 9.07
N PRO A 37 22.31 -15.30 10.18
CA PRO A 37 21.07 -15.16 10.96
C PRO A 37 20.97 -13.77 11.61
N HIS A 38 22.08 -13.20 12.08
CA HIS A 38 22.13 -11.83 12.61
C HIS A 38 21.94 -10.78 11.51
N LEU A 39 22.55 -10.99 10.34
CA LEU A 39 22.41 -10.13 9.17
C LEU A 39 20.96 -10.11 8.70
N ARG A 40 20.28 -11.26 8.66
CA ARG A 40 18.87 -11.34 8.27
C ARG A 40 17.95 -10.61 9.25
N ALA A 41 18.18 -10.74 10.55
CA ALA A 41 17.43 -9.98 11.56
C ALA A 41 17.66 -8.46 11.44
N TRP A 42 18.91 -8.05 11.23
CA TRP A 42 19.26 -6.66 10.98
C TRP A 42 18.63 -6.13 9.68
N VAL A 43 18.65 -6.91 8.59
CA VAL A 43 17.98 -6.58 7.33
C VAL A 43 16.47 -6.43 7.52
N ALA A 44 15.84 -7.28 8.34
CA ALA A 44 14.43 -7.16 8.67
C ALA A 44 14.14 -5.84 9.42
N GLN A 45 14.95 -5.51 10.44
CA GLN A 45 14.86 -4.22 11.13
C GLN A 45 15.03 -3.05 10.17
N PHE A 46 16.07 -3.09 9.33
CA PHE A 46 16.39 -2.06 8.35
C PHE A 46 15.26 -1.84 7.33
N ASN A 47 14.57 -2.91 6.91
CA ASN A 47 13.47 -2.83 5.95
C ASN A 47 12.14 -2.44 6.59
N TYR A 48 11.87 -2.91 7.81
CA TYR A 48 10.55 -2.75 8.43
C TYR A 48 10.46 -1.54 9.34
N ALA A 49 11.54 -1.20 10.06
CA ALA A 49 11.56 -0.03 10.92
C ALA A 49 11.35 1.23 10.09
N LYS A 50 10.39 2.06 10.51
CA LYS A 50 10.06 3.33 9.85
C LYS A 50 10.11 4.47 10.87
N PRO A 51 11.31 4.86 11.35
CA PRO A 51 11.45 5.98 12.26
C PRO A 51 10.88 7.26 11.63
N ARG A 52 10.39 8.17 12.47
CA ARG A 52 9.98 9.51 12.03
C ARG A 52 11.23 10.36 11.83
N LEU A 53 11.38 10.96 10.64
CA LEU A 53 12.51 11.84 10.33
C LEU A 53 12.32 13.22 11.00
N GLY A 54 12.74 13.36 12.26
CA GLY A 54 12.34 14.48 13.12
C GLY A 54 10.86 14.36 13.53
N GLY A 55 10.46 14.95 14.66
CA GLY A 55 9.15 14.69 15.29
C GLY A 55 7.90 14.88 14.40
N ILE A 56 8.03 15.57 13.26
CA ILE A 56 6.95 15.91 12.31
C ILE A 56 7.20 15.32 10.90
N GLY A 57 8.36 14.70 10.65
CA GLY A 57 8.73 14.24 9.30
C GLY A 57 8.07 12.93 8.86
N PRO A 58 8.20 12.58 7.56
CA PRO A 58 7.67 11.33 7.03
C PRO A 58 8.36 10.12 7.69
N ARG A 59 7.60 9.03 7.80
CA ARG A 59 8.11 7.70 8.20
C ARG A 59 8.79 7.04 7.00
N VAL A 60 10.09 6.75 7.12
CA VAL A 60 10.90 6.23 6.00
C VAL A 60 11.63 4.97 6.46
N SER A 61 11.63 3.90 5.66
CA SER A 61 12.44 2.70 5.98
C SER A 61 13.92 2.95 5.70
N GLY A 62 14.80 2.16 6.32
CA GLY A 62 16.24 2.22 6.05
C GLY A 62 16.55 2.05 4.55
N SER A 63 15.88 1.10 3.90
CA SER A 63 16.02 0.86 2.44
C SER A 63 15.57 2.05 1.59
N GLN A 64 14.44 2.68 1.93
CA GLN A 64 13.97 3.89 1.23
C GLN A 64 14.95 5.05 1.43
N LEU A 65 15.49 5.20 2.64
CA LEU A 65 16.47 6.23 2.96
C LEU A 65 17.78 6.01 2.19
N SER A 66 18.30 4.80 2.14
CA SER A 66 19.52 4.48 1.38
C SER A 66 19.37 4.71 -0.11
N ILE A 67 18.24 4.31 -0.70
CA ILE A 67 17.95 4.59 -2.12
C ILE A 67 17.88 6.10 -2.35
N LEU A 68 17.23 6.85 -1.46
CA LEU A 68 17.16 8.32 -1.57
C LEU A 68 18.54 8.96 -1.46
N LEU A 69 19.38 8.55 -0.50
CA LEU A 69 20.73 9.08 -0.32
C LEU A 69 21.61 8.77 -1.53
N LEU A 70 21.54 7.55 -2.07
CA LEU A 70 22.25 7.18 -3.30
C LEU A 70 21.79 8.03 -4.48
N TYR A 71 20.47 8.20 -4.65
CA TYR A 71 19.91 9.06 -5.69
C TYR A 71 20.37 10.52 -5.56
N LEU A 72 20.37 11.08 -4.35
CA LEU A 72 20.84 12.43 -4.09
C LEU A 72 22.35 12.57 -4.35
N ALA A 73 23.15 11.58 -3.97
CA ALA A 73 24.58 11.56 -4.24
C ALA A 73 24.87 11.54 -5.74
N ILE A 74 24.17 10.70 -6.50
CA ILE A 74 24.30 10.64 -7.96
C ILE A 74 23.94 11.98 -8.60
N ASN A 75 22.80 12.59 -8.22
CA ASN A 75 22.42 13.91 -8.75
C ASN A 75 23.44 14.99 -8.36
N GLY A 76 23.93 14.98 -7.11
CA GLY A 76 24.96 15.92 -6.66
C GLY A 76 26.28 15.78 -7.42
N VAL A 77 26.71 14.54 -7.69
CA VAL A 77 27.92 14.27 -8.50
C VAL A 77 27.73 14.76 -9.92
N LEU A 78 26.63 14.40 -10.59
CA LEU A 78 26.33 14.84 -11.95
C LEU A 78 26.20 16.37 -12.05
N LEU A 79 25.62 16.99 -11.03
CA LEU A 79 25.39 18.44 -10.98
C LEU A 79 26.66 19.22 -10.63
N GLY A 80 27.60 18.69 -9.85
CA GLY A 80 28.66 19.49 -9.22
C GLY A 80 30.10 19.13 -9.59
N VAL A 81 30.39 17.87 -9.93
CA VAL A 81 31.78 17.41 -10.08
C VAL A 81 32.38 17.89 -11.41
N GLY A 82 33.55 18.54 -11.32
CA GLY A 82 34.29 19.02 -12.48
C GLY A 82 33.59 20.14 -13.25
N ILE A 83 33.01 21.11 -12.52
CA ILE A 83 32.46 22.33 -13.11
C ILE A 83 33.46 23.46 -12.97
N ASP A 84 33.76 24.11 -14.10
CA ASP A 84 34.64 25.27 -14.13
C ASP A 84 33.88 26.60 -14.33
N THR A 85 32.61 26.55 -14.78
CA THR A 85 31.82 27.75 -15.08
C THR A 85 30.36 27.69 -14.64
N LEU A 86 29.79 28.85 -14.30
CA LEU A 86 28.36 28.99 -14.00
C LEU A 86 27.45 28.63 -15.19
N LEU A 87 27.96 28.75 -16.42
CA LEU A 87 27.24 28.32 -17.63
C LEU A 87 27.12 26.81 -17.73
N GLU A 88 28.19 26.10 -17.38
CA GLU A 88 28.16 24.66 -17.34
C GLU A 88 27.21 24.16 -16.25
N LEU A 89 27.24 24.76 -15.05
CA LEU A 89 26.29 24.46 -13.99
C LEU A 89 24.84 24.68 -14.44
N GLU A 90 24.54 25.79 -15.10
CA GLU A 90 23.20 26.08 -15.64
C GLU A 90 22.74 24.99 -16.62
N ARG A 91 23.62 24.57 -17.55
CA ARG A 91 23.30 23.56 -18.57
C ARG A 91 23.11 22.17 -17.97
N ARG A 92 23.96 21.79 -17.00
CA ARG A 92 23.85 20.52 -16.28
C ARG A 92 22.56 20.49 -15.44
N ALA A 93 22.24 21.57 -14.73
CA ALA A 93 20.98 21.70 -14.00
C ALA A 93 19.76 21.50 -14.90
N ALA A 94 19.74 22.12 -16.09
CA ALA A 94 18.64 21.93 -17.06
C ALA A 94 18.53 20.48 -17.55
N ALA A 95 19.66 19.87 -17.90
CA ALA A 95 19.69 18.50 -18.41
C ALA A 95 19.21 17.49 -17.37
N ILE A 96 19.76 17.55 -16.15
CA ILE A 96 19.42 16.65 -15.04
C ILE A 96 17.96 16.87 -14.61
N ALA A 97 17.51 18.12 -14.49
CA ALA A 97 16.10 18.41 -14.20
C ALA A 97 15.17 17.78 -15.24
N SER A 98 15.47 17.95 -16.52
CA SER A 98 14.65 17.40 -17.61
C SER A 98 14.62 15.86 -17.61
N ALA A 99 15.73 15.20 -17.24
CA ALA A 99 15.80 13.76 -17.09
C ALA A 99 14.99 13.27 -15.88
N ASN A 100 15.12 13.93 -14.72
CA ASN A 100 14.34 13.60 -13.53
C ASN A 100 12.84 13.81 -13.76
N LEU A 101 12.44 14.83 -14.54
CA LEU A 101 11.04 15.06 -14.91
C LEU A 101 10.44 13.90 -15.74
N MET A 102 11.23 13.18 -16.54
CA MET A 102 10.73 11.97 -17.23
C MET A 102 10.18 10.95 -16.25
N LEU A 103 10.86 10.76 -15.10
CA LEU A 103 10.45 9.84 -14.05
C LEU A 103 9.23 10.37 -13.28
N VAL A 104 9.13 11.68 -13.07
CA VAL A 104 7.97 12.32 -12.43
C VAL A 104 6.71 12.16 -13.29
N PHE A 105 6.84 12.33 -14.61
CA PHE A 105 5.75 12.20 -15.58
C PHE A 105 5.45 10.77 -16.03
N LEU A 106 6.06 9.76 -15.40
CA LEU A 106 5.69 8.35 -15.58
C LEU A 106 4.23 8.06 -15.17
N GLY A 107 3.57 8.99 -14.47
CA GLY A 107 2.13 8.98 -14.24
C GLY A 107 1.74 9.18 -12.77
N GLY A 108 0.44 9.36 -12.56
CA GLY A 108 -0.16 9.56 -11.23
C GLY A 108 -0.58 8.26 -10.56
N ARG A 109 -1.73 8.29 -9.88
CA ARG A 109 -2.23 7.18 -9.05
C ARG A 109 -2.47 5.86 -9.79
N THR A 110 -2.78 5.95 -11.09
CA THR A 110 -2.98 4.82 -11.99
C THR A 110 -1.78 4.73 -12.92
N ASN A 111 -0.81 3.86 -12.60
CA ASN A 111 0.37 3.68 -13.43
C ASN A 111 0.53 2.20 -13.84
N PRO A 112 0.02 1.83 -15.02
CA PRO A 112 0.12 0.46 -15.54
C PRO A 112 1.55 -0.08 -15.61
N LEU A 113 2.54 0.79 -15.83
CA LEU A 113 3.94 0.39 -15.88
C LEU A 113 4.46 0.06 -14.48
N ALA A 114 4.10 0.85 -13.46
CA ALA A 114 4.44 0.54 -12.08
C ALA A 114 3.80 -0.78 -11.61
N ASP A 115 2.55 -1.04 -12.02
CA ASP A 115 1.86 -2.30 -11.74
C ASP A 115 2.52 -3.48 -12.46
N PHE A 116 2.87 -3.33 -13.73
CA PHE A 116 3.59 -4.35 -14.50
C PHE A 116 4.92 -4.73 -13.84
N MET A 117 5.66 -3.72 -13.36
CA MET A 117 6.93 -3.90 -12.65
C MET A 117 6.75 -4.33 -11.18
N GLN A 118 5.51 -4.50 -10.70
CA GLN A 118 5.18 -4.87 -9.31
C GLN A 118 5.81 -3.92 -8.27
N ILE A 119 5.92 -2.63 -8.60
CA ILE A 119 6.48 -1.62 -7.70
C ILE A 119 5.42 -1.29 -6.63
N PRO A 120 5.74 -1.42 -5.32
CA PRO A 120 4.78 -1.09 -4.27
C PRO A 120 4.32 0.36 -4.36
N LEU A 121 3.02 0.59 -4.25
CA LEU A 121 2.43 1.92 -4.40
C LEU A 121 3.06 2.97 -3.44
N ALA A 122 3.37 2.55 -2.21
CA ALA A 122 4.04 3.39 -1.22
C ALA A 122 5.45 3.82 -1.66
N SER A 123 6.21 2.92 -2.30
CA SER A 123 7.54 3.20 -2.85
C SER A 123 7.46 4.09 -4.09
N TYR A 124 6.47 3.85 -4.95
CA TYR A 124 6.22 4.71 -6.11
C TYR A 124 5.93 6.16 -5.70
N TYR A 125 5.02 6.39 -4.75
CA TYR A 125 4.74 7.74 -4.26
C TYR A 125 5.90 8.37 -3.50
N PHE A 126 6.69 7.57 -2.77
CA PHE A 126 7.90 8.06 -2.12
C PHE A 126 8.91 8.56 -3.17
N GLY A 127 9.15 7.77 -4.23
CA GLY A 127 9.99 8.16 -5.36
C GLY A 127 9.47 9.39 -6.08
N HIS A 128 8.21 9.38 -6.53
CA HIS A 128 7.58 10.51 -7.24
C HIS A 128 7.71 11.83 -6.46
N ARG A 129 7.48 11.80 -5.14
CA ARG A 129 7.64 12.97 -4.27
C ARG A 129 9.07 13.51 -4.28
N TRP A 130 10.07 12.67 -4.01
CA TRP A 130 11.44 13.13 -3.85
C TRP A 130 12.11 13.48 -5.17
N ILE A 131 11.86 12.70 -6.23
CA ILE A 131 12.32 13.01 -7.58
C ILE A 131 11.70 14.34 -8.04
N GLY A 132 10.40 14.56 -7.80
CA GLY A 132 9.73 15.82 -8.13
C GLY A 132 10.31 17.04 -7.39
N ILE A 133 10.66 16.87 -6.10
CA ILE A 133 11.33 17.93 -5.33
C ILE A 133 12.71 18.24 -5.94
N VAL A 134 13.54 17.22 -6.18
CA VAL A 134 14.89 17.41 -6.73
C VAL A 134 14.84 18.02 -8.13
N ALA A 135 14.02 17.49 -9.02
CA ALA A 135 13.83 18.02 -10.37
C ALA A 135 13.39 19.49 -10.38
N THR A 136 12.51 19.87 -9.44
CA THR A 136 12.08 21.26 -9.31
C THR A 136 13.20 22.15 -8.77
N CYS A 137 13.96 21.70 -7.76
CA CYS A 137 15.11 22.44 -7.27
C CYS A 137 16.16 22.68 -8.38
N GLU A 138 16.45 21.66 -9.18
CA GLU A 138 17.36 21.76 -10.33
C GLU A 138 16.81 22.70 -11.41
N ALA A 139 15.50 22.62 -11.70
CA ALA A 139 14.84 23.53 -12.63
C ALA A 139 14.84 24.98 -12.14
N LEU A 140 14.65 25.21 -10.83
CA LEU A 140 14.73 26.53 -10.21
C LEU A 140 16.17 27.07 -10.19
N LEU A 141 17.17 26.20 -9.98
CA LEU A 141 18.58 26.56 -10.10
C LEU A 141 18.91 26.98 -11.53
N HIS A 142 18.51 26.19 -12.53
CA HIS A 142 18.65 26.56 -13.95
C HIS A 142 17.98 27.91 -14.23
N SER A 143 16.74 28.07 -13.78
CA SER A 143 15.95 29.29 -13.92
C SER A 143 16.66 30.51 -13.30
N GLY A 144 17.14 30.38 -12.06
CA GLY A 144 17.84 31.46 -11.35
C GLY A 144 19.17 31.84 -12.01
N LEU A 145 19.97 30.85 -12.44
CA LEU A 145 21.24 31.10 -13.14
C LEU A 145 21.04 31.73 -14.52
N ALA A 146 20.00 31.30 -15.25
CA ALA A 146 19.66 31.89 -16.54
C ALA A 146 19.22 33.35 -16.42
N LEU A 147 18.46 33.69 -15.36
CA LEU A 147 18.05 35.07 -15.06
C LEU A 147 19.22 35.94 -14.61
N SER A 148 20.06 35.45 -13.69
CA SER A 148 21.15 36.25 -13.13
C SER A 148 22.22 36.62 -14.15
N ARG A 149 22.42 35.76 -15.15
CA ARG A 149 23.43 35.96 -16.19
C ARG A 149 22.96 36.81 -17.37
N ARG A 150 21.65 36.98 -17.57
CA ARG A 150 21.11 37.79 -18.67
C ARG A 150 20.82 39.21 -18.18
N GLN A 151 21.79 40.09 -18.42
CA GLN A 151 21.85 41.47 -17.89
C GLN A 151 20.75 42.42 -18.48
N LYS A 152 20.08 42.00 -19.56
CA LYS A 152 18.79 42.55 -20.01
C LYS A 152 17.78 41.42 -20.01
N GLN A 153 16.54 41.71 -19.60
CA GLN A 153 15.41 40.81 -19.81
C GLN A 153 15.30 40.54 -21.32
N ASP A 154 15.91 39.45 -21.78
CA ASP A 154 15.69 38.96 -23.13
C ASP A 154 14.20 38.72 -23.25
N ALA A 155 13.50 39.58 -23.98
CA ALA A 155 12.06 39.49 -24.18
C ALA A 155 11.69 38.09 -24.66
N SER A 156 12.55 37.45 -25.45
CA SER A 156 12.40 36.07 -25.92
C SER A 156 12.38 35.00 -24.83
N LEU A 157 13.08 35.20 -23.70
CA LEU A 157 13.08 34.25 -22.57
C LEU A 157 11.80 34.41 -21.73
N VAL A 158 11.39 35.66 -21.47
CA VAL A 158 10.13 35.97 -20.78
C VAL A 158 8.91 35.58 -21.65
N GLN A 159 9.03 35.70 -22.98
CA GLN A 159 8.03 35.24 -23.97
C GLN A 159 8.15 33.74 -24.29
N SER A 160 9.15 33.03 -23.74
CA SER A 160 9.16 31.57 -23.75
C SER A 160 8.30 31.06 -22.59
N GLY A 161 7.78 29.84 -22.64
CA GLY A 161 6.96 29.23 -21.57
C GLY A 161 7.63 29.11 -20.19
N TYR A 162 8.75 29.79 -19.97
CA TYR A 162 9.56 29.89 -18.77
C TYR A 162 8.77 30.20 -17.49
N ILE A 163 7.96 31.27 -17.47
CA ILE A 163 7.17 31.64 -16.28
C ILE A 163 6.18 30.53 -15.93
N LEU A 164 5.51 29.99 -16.96
CA LEU A 164 4.53 28.91 -16.80
C LEU A 164 5.19 27.61 -16.30
N ALA A 165 6.38 27.29 -16.80
CA ALA A 165 7.20 26.16 -16.39
C ALA A 165 7.66 26.28 -14.93
N ALA A 166 8.46 27.31 -14.62
CA ALA A 166 9.05 27.49 -13.30
C ALA A 166 7.99 27.79 -12.22
N GLY A 167 7.03 28.65 -12.54
CA GLY A 167 5.90 28.97 -11.66
C GLY A 167 4.98 27.77 -11.43
N GLY A 168 4.71 26.97 -12.47
CA GLY A 168 3.92 25.74 -12.36
C GLY A 168 4.58 24.69 -11.46
N LEU A 169 5.89 24.44 -11.63
CA LEU A 169 6.64 23.51 -10.78
C LEU A 169 6.70 23.98 -9.32
N LEU A 170 6.93 25.28 -9.09
CA LEU A 170 6.91 25.86 -7.74
C LEU A 170 5.52 25.72 -7.10
N ALA A 171 4.46 26.02 -7.85
CA ALA A 171 3.09 25.86 -7.39
C ALA A 171 2.79 24.40 -7.00
N VAL A 172 3.24 23.43 -7.78
CA VAL A 172 3.10 21.99 -7.48
C VAL A 172 3.72 21.65 -6.12
N ILE A 173 4.92 22.14 -5.80
CA ILE A 173 5.56 21.91 -4.50
C ILE A 173 4.78 22.58 -3.37
N VAL A 174 4.42 23.86 -3.52
CA VAL A 174 3.70 24.63 -2.49
C VAL A 174 2.35 23.97 -2.18
N LEU A 175 1.60 23.58 -3.21
CA LEU A 175 0.33 22.86 -3.08
C LEU A 175 0.52 21.54 -2.32
N SER A 176 1.62 20.82 -2.56
CA SER A 176 1.90 19.52 -1.95
C SER A 176 2.23 19.57 -0.47
N VAL A 177 2.76 20.71 0.01
CA VAL A 177 3.13 20.91 1.43
C VAL A 177 2.00 21.54 2.23
N TRP A 178 1.43 22.66 1.74
CA TRP A 178 0.47 23.47 2.49
C TRP A 178 -0.98 23.14 2.16
N PHE A 179 -1.30 23.10 0.86
CA PHE A 179 -2.69 22.97 0.40
C PHE A 179 -3.27 21.57 0.68
N ARG A 180 -2.44 20.52 0.65
CA ARG A 180 -2.85 19.15 1.02
C ARG A 180 -3.46 19.07 2.42
N ARG A 181 -2.94 19.83 3.39
CA ARG A 181 -3.42 19.80 4.78
C ARG A 181 -4.77 20.48 4.96
N LEU A 182 -5.02 21.55 4.20
CA LEU A 182 -6.22 22.38 4.34
C LEU A 182 -7.36 21.96 3.40
N PHE A 183 -7.03 21.54 2.17
CA PHE A 183 -7.99 21.30 1.08
C PHE A 183 -7.78 19.94 0.41
N GLY A 184 -7.43 18.91 1.19
CA GLY A 184 -7.02 17.58 0.70
C GLY A 184 -7.96 16.90 -0.32
N ARG A 185 -9.23 17.32 -0.42
CA ARG A 185 -10.18 16.87 -1.45
C ARG A 185 -9.83 17.38 -2.84
N PHE A 186 -9.45 18.66 -2.98
CA PHE A 186 -9.14 19.28 -4.27
C PHE A 186 -7.66 19.22 -4.63
N PHE A 187 -6.81 18.87 -3.67
CA PHE A 187 -5.36 18.78 -3.85
C PHE A 187 -4.96 18.00 -5.12
N GLY A 188 -5.56 16.83 -5.37
CA GLY A 188 -5.23 16.02 -6.54
C GLY A 188 -5.55 16.70 -7.88
N LEU A 189 -6.65 17.44 -7.96
CA LEU A 189 -7.04 18.17 -9.17
C LEU A 189 -6.11 19.36 -9.42
N PHE A 190 -5.86 20.19 -8.41
CA PHE A 190 -4.96 21.34 -8.56
C PHE A 190 -3.52 20.92 -8.88
N HIS A 191 -3.03 19.87 -8.22
CA HIS A 191 -1.71 19.32 -8.52
C HIS A 191 -1.62 18.87 -9.99
N LEU A 192 -2.65 18.20 -10.51
CA LEU A 192 -2.71 17.81 -11.93
C LEU A 192 -2.71 19.03 -12.86
N LEU A 193 -3.58 20.02 -12.61
CA LEU A 193 -3.67 21.23 -13.44
C LEU A 193 -2.35 22.01 -13.48
N CYS A 194 -1.71 22.22 -12.32
CA CYS A 194 -0.41 22.88 -12.25
C CYS A 194 0.69 22.06 -12.94
N SER A 195 0.65 20.73 -12.85
CA SER A 195 1.60 19.85 -13.54
C SER A 195 1.43 19.89 -15.06
N MET A 196 0.19 19.95 -15.56
CA MET A 196 -0.09 20.10 -17.00
C MET A 196 0.36 21.47 -17.50
N GLY A 197 0.09 22.54 -16.73
CA GLY A 197 0.59 23.88 -17.01
C GLY A 197 2.11 23.92 -17.07
N ALA A 198 2.79 23.35 -16.08
CA ALA A 198 4.25 23.25 -16.05
C ALA A 198 4.79 22.51 -17.29
N LEU A 199 4.24 21.34 -17.61
CA LEU A 199 4.67 20.56 -18.78
C LEU A 199 4.45 21.31 -20.10
N GLY A 200 3.30 21.96 -20.27
CA GLY A 200 3.02 22.81 -21.43
C GLY A 200 3.99 23.99 -21.53
N GLY A 201 4.30 24.62 -20.39
CA GLY A 201 5.33 25.66 -20.28
C GLY A 201 6.71 25.17 -20.68
N LEU A 202 7.11 23.96 -20.26
CA LEU A 202 8.39 23.34 -20.65
C LEU A 202 8.44 23.06 -22.14
N VAL A 203 7.38 22.51 -22.73
CA VAL A 203 7.29 22.25 -24.18
C VAL A 203 7.45 23.54 -24.96
N TRP A 204 6.73 24.60 -24.57
CA TRP A 204 6.89 25.92 -25.18
C TRP A 204 8.34 26.40 -25.03
N HIS A 205 8.87 26.41 -23.80
CA HIS A 205 10.20 26.92 -23.49
C HIS A 205 11.29 26.27 -24.37
N VAL A 206 11.31 24.93 -24.42
CA VAL A 206 12.29 24.16 -25.19
C VAL A 206 12.15 24.37 -26.70
N CYS A 207 10.92 24.44 -27.22
CA CYS A 207 10.68 24.66 -28.64
C CYS A 207 11.19 26.04 -29.10
N VAL A 208 11.07 27.06 -28.25
CA VAL A 208 11.57 28.41 -28.53
C VAL A 208 13.10 28.48 -28.42
N GLN A 209 13.70 27.83 -27.41
CA GLN A 209 15.15 27.88 -27.19
C GLN A 209 15.97 27.03 -28.19
N ARG A 210 15.32 26.12 -28.93
CA ARG A 210 15.93 25.27 -30.00
C ARG A 210 17.14 24.43 -29.54
N SER A 211 17.33 24.20 -28.25
CA SER A 211 18.40 23.35 -27.73
C SER A 211 18.02 21.87 -27.83
N ALA A 212 18.88 21.04 -28.43
CA ALA A 212 18.57 19.63 -28.66
C ALA A 212 18.59 18.78 -27.37
N GLY A 213 19.46 19.10 -26.40
CA GLY A 213 19.68 18.29 -25.19
C GLY A 213 18.43 18.12 -24.31
N PRO A 214 17.94 19.19 -23.66
CA PRO A 214 16.75 19.10 -22.79
C PRO A 214 15.44 18.82 -23.53
N ARG A 215 15.43 18.89 -24.87
CA ARG A 215 14.24 18.69 -25.68
C ARG A 215 13.75 17.26 -25.68
N ILE A 216 14.67 16.31 -25.86
CA ILE A 216 14.30 14.89 -25.91
C ILE A 216 13.62 14.46 -24.61
N PRO A 217 14.21 14.69 -23.40
CA PRO A 217 13.56 14.33 -22.13
C PRO A 217 12.17 14.94 -21.93
N VAL A 218 11.95 16.18 -22.34
CA VAL A 218 10.63 16.84 -22.20
C VAL A 218 9.59 16.17 -23.08
N PHE A 219 9.89 15.87 -24.35
CA PHE A 219 8.95 15.15 -25.22
C PHE A 219 8.76 13.69 -24.79
N VAL A 220 9.78 13.04 -24.23
CA VAL A 220 9.62 11.72 -23.62
C VAL A 220 8.69 11.80 -22.41
N SER A 221 8.78 12.85 -21.59
CA SER A 221 7.85 13.09 -20.48
C SER A 221 6.41 13.21 -20.97
N CYS A 222 6.16 13.95 -22.06
CA CYS A 222 4.85 14.02 -22.71
C CYS A 222 4.37 12.64 -23.22
N ALA A 223 5.26 11.86 -23.84
CA ALA A 223 4.93 10.54 -24.36
C ALA A 223 4.61 9.55 -23.23
N LEU A 224 5.36 9.56 -22.13
CA LEU A 224 5.12 8.70 -20.96
C LEU A 224 3.77 9.03 -20.30
N LEU A 225 3.49 10.31 -20.08
CA LEU A 225 2.21 10.74 -19.53
C LEU A 225 1.05 10.41 -20.49
N GLY A 226 1.21 10.75 -21.77
CA GLY A 226 0.19 10.51 -22.80
C GLY A 226 -0.13 9.03 -22.98
N SER A 227 0.91 8.18 -23.07
CA SER A 227 0.76 6.73 -23.24
C SER A 227 0.13 6.06 -22.02
N THR A 228 0.48 6.45 -20.79
CA THR A 228 -0.13 5.87 -19.58
C THR A 228 -1.62 6.22 -19.48
N HIS A 229 -2.00 7.45 -19.79
CA HIS A 229 -3.42 7.85 -19.85
C HIS A 229 -4.17 7.19 -21.02
N ALA A 230 -3.55 7.14 -22.21
CA ALA A 230 -4.14 6.48 -23.37
C ALA A 230 -4.36 4.99 -23.11
N PHE A 231 -3.39 4.29 -22.51
CA PHE A 231 -3.52 2.89 -22.12
C PHE A 231 -4.67 2.71 -21.12
N ARG A 232 -4.79 3.58 -20.11
CA ARG A 232 -5.89 3.51 -19.16
C ARG A 232 -7.25 3.68 -19.84
N LEU A 233 -7.39 4.66 -20.72
CA LEU A 233 -8.63 4.87 -21.47
C LEU A 233 -8.93 3.68 -22.40
N ALA A 234 -7.94 3.16 -23.12
CA ALA A 234 -8.08 1.96 -23.94
C ALA A 234 -8.47 0.73 -23.10
N ARG A 235 -7.87 0.55 -21.91
CA ARG A 235 -8.23 -0.52 -20.98
C ARG A 235 -9.67 -0.37 -20.51
N MET A 236 -10.10 0.84 -20.14
CA MET A 236 -11.45 1.11 -19.65
C MET A 236 -12.52 0.91 -20.73
N PHE A 237 -12.30 1.43 -21.95
CA PHE A 237 -13.31 1.46 -23.00
C PHE A 237 -13.24 0.30 -24.01
N ILE A 238 -12.04 -0.20 -24.32
CA ILE A 238 -11.82 -1.17 -25.40
C ILE A 238 -11.63 -2.58 -24.82
N VAL A 239 -10.66 -2.73 -23.92
CA VAL A 239 -10.19 -4.06 -23.47
C VAL A 239 -11.04 -4.62 -22.34
N GLY A 240 -11.40 -3.78 -21.37
CA GLY A 240 -11.93 -4.21 -20.06
C GLY A 240 -13.43 -4.48 -20.02
N ARG A 241 -14.26 -3.77 -20.81
CA ARG A 241 -15.72 -3.66 -20.57
C ARG A 241 -16.05 -3.71 -19.08
N THR A 242 -15.29 -2.97 -18.26
CA THR A 242 -15.36 -3.00 -16.81
C THR A 242 -16.55 -2.17 -16.33
N GLU A 243 -17.70 -2.38 -16.97
CA GLU A 243 -18.98 -1.93 -16.49
C GLU A 243 -19.51 -2.98 -15.53
N GLY A 244 -19.91 -2.51 -14.35
CA GLY A 244 -20.58 -3.29 -13.34
C GLY A 244 -21.98 -2.75 -13.11
N VAL A 245 -22.91 -3.65 -12.81
CA VAL A 245 -24.26 -3.31 -12.37
C VAL A 245 -24.34 -3.54 -10.87
N LEU A 246 -24.89 -2.57 -10.15
CA LEU A 246 -25.11 -2.68 -8.71
C LEU A 246 -26.33 -3.57 -8.43
N VAL A 247 -26.07 -4.74 -7.87
CA VAL A 247 -27.09 -5.79 -7.71
C VAL A 247 -27.79 -5.73 -6.36
N GLN A 248 -27.02 -5.57 -5.28
CA GLN A 248 -27.55 -5.58 -3.91
C GLN A 248 -26.71 -4.66 -3.02
N PRO A 249 -27.25 -3.48 -2.63
CA PRO A 249 -26.70 -2.71 -1.53
C PRO A 249 -27.26 -3.28 -0.21
N TRP A 250 -26.38 -3.75 0.68
CA TRP A 250 -26.72 -3.85 2.11
C TRP A 250 -26.21 -2.59 2.79
N ASP A 251 -27.05 -1.94 3.58
CA ASP A 251 -26.74 -0.65 4.18
C ASP A 251 -27.17 -0.63 5.65
N ASP A 252 -26.21 -0.28 6.49
CA ASP A 252 -26.38 -0.16 7.94
C ASP A 252 -26.26 1.31 8.39
N GLY A 253 -26.49 2.27 7.49
CA GLY A 253 -26.40 3.71 7.75
C GLY A 253 -24.97 4.24 7.89
N ASN A 254 -24.01 3.40 8.26
CA ASN A 254 -22.59 3.75 8.35
C ASN A 254 -21.72 3.03 7.33
N ILE A 255 -22.02 1.76 7.02
CA ILE A 255 -21.33 0.99 5.99
C ILE A 255 -22.33 0.56 4.93
N ILE A 256 -21.92 0.69 3.67
CA ILE A 256 -22.59 0.09 2.53
C ILE A 256 -21.74 -1.07 2.01
N ARG A 257 -22.37 -2.21 1.84
CA ARG A 257 -21.83 -3.34 1.08
C ARG A 257 -22.41 -3.28 -0.32
N LEU A 258 -21.57 -2.99 -1.31
CA LEU A 258 -21.95 -2.94 -2.71
C LEU A 258 -21.53 -4.22 -3.42
N ARG A 259 -22.51 -5.04 -3.82
CA ARG A 259 -22.27 -6.13 -4.77
C ARG A 259 -22.39 -5.61 -6.20
N VAL A 260 -21.31 -5.77 -6.95
CA VAL A 260 -21.15 -5.34 -8.34
C VAL A 260 -21.04 -6.58 -9.23
N ALA A 261 -22.04 -6.80 -10.08
CA ALA A 261 -21.97 -7.82 -11.11
C ALA A 261 -21.31 -7.22 -12.36
N THR A 262 -20.17 -7.75 -12.77
CA THR A 262 -19.44 -7.28 -13.95
C THR A 262 -19.96 -7.96 -15.20
N ASN A 263 -20.07 -7.21 -16.31
CA ASN A 263 -20.56 -7.75 -17.58
C ASN A 263 -19.65 -8.82 -18.18
N LYS A 264 -18.37 -8.82 -17.81
CA LYS A 264 -17.38 -9.83 -18.16
C LYS A 264 -16.60 -10.24 -16.91
N PRO A 265 -16.08 -11.49 -16.85
CA PRO A 265 -15.19 -11.89 -15.77
C PRO A 265 -13.95 -10.99 -15.71
N VAL A 266 -13.71 -10.36 -14.57
CA VAL A 266 -12.54 -9.53 -14.32
C VAL A 266 -11.49 -10.29 -13.52
N GLY A 267 -10.21 -10.02 -13.79
CA GLY A 267 -9.11 -10.60 -13.03
C GLY A 267 -9.12 -10.12 -11.58
N VAL A 268 -8.93 -11.02 -10.62
CA VAL A 268 -8.86 -10.69 -9.19
C VAL A 268 -7.75 -11.51 -8.56
N PHE A 269 -6.96 -10.89 -7.69
CA PHE A 269 -5.98 -11.56 -6.86
C PHE A 269 -5.98 -10.96 -5.44
N PRO A 270 -5.54 -11.71 -4.41
CA PRO A 270 -5.51 -11.19 -3.05
C PRO A 270 -4.60 -9.98 -2.92
N GLY A 271 -5.11 -8.91 -2.31
CA GLY A 271 -4.39 -7.63 -2.20
C GLY A 271 -4.63 -6.67 -3.37
N CYS A 272 -5.36 -7.07 -4.41
CA CYS A 272 -5.71 -6.15 -5.49
C CYS A 272 -6.72 -5.08 -5.07
N TYR A 273 -6.78 -4.00 -5.83
CA TYR A 273 -7.81 -2.97 -5.71
C TYR A 273 -8.28 -2.51 -7.10
N PHE A 274 -9.43 -1.86 -7.13
CA PHE A 274 -10.03 -1.28 -8.33
C PHE A 274 -10.31 0.19 -8.08
N TYR A 275 -10.15 1.04 -9.11
CA TYR A 275 -10.77 2.35 -9.09
C TYR A 275 -12.23 2.20 -9.54
N VAL A 276 -13.14 2.53 -8.63
CA VAL A 276 -14.58 2.51 -8.86
C VAL A 276 -15.03 3.93 -9.21
N PHE A 277 -15.74 4.07 -10.33
CA PHE A 277 -16.25 5.33 -10.82
C PHE A 277 -17.77 5.31 -10.74
N PHE A 278 -18.30 6.18 -9.89
CA PHE A 278 -19.73 6.41 -9.78
C PHE A 278 -20.15 7.51 -10.75
N PRO A 279 -21.35 7.42 -11.33
CA PRO A 279 -21.92 8.53 -12.07
C PRO A 279 -22.09 9.74 -11.15
N GLY A 280 -21.85 10.93 -11.70
CA GLY A 280 -21.96 12.18 -10.97
C GLY A 280 -22.91 13.16 -11.64
N PRO A 281 -23.09 14.35 -11.05
CA PRO A 281 -24.01 15.36 -11.55
C PRO A 281 -23.55 16.04 -12.85
N LEU A 282 -22.28 15.85 -13.24
CA LEU A 282 -21.68 16.46 -14.43
C LEU A 282 -21.35 15.40 -15.49
N PRO A 283 -21.40 15.74 -16.79
CA PRO A 283 -20.96 14.83 -17.84
C PRO A 283 -19.49 14.43 -17.62
N PHE A 284 -19.17 13.15 -17.88
CA PHE A 284 -17.82 12.58 -17.73
C PHE A 284 -17.24 12.58 -16.31
N TYR A 285 -18.03 12.88 -15.27
CA TYR A 285 -17.59 12.82 -13.87
C TYR A 285 -16.96 11.46 -13.53
N ASP A 286 -17.61 10.41 -14.01
CA ASP A 286 -17.25 8.99 -13.89
C ASP A 286 -16.01 8.57 -14.72
N LEU A 287 -15.29 9.51 -15.36
CA LEU A 287 -13.99 9.26 -16.00
C LEU A 287 -12.82 9.82 -15.20
N PHE A 288 -13.06 10.92 -14.47
CA PHE A 288 -12.01 11.64 -13.76
C PHE A 288 -12.02 11.36 -12.26
N HIS A 289 -13.16 10.96 -11.69
CA HIS A 289 -13.34 10.78 -10.24
C HIS A 289 -13.47 9.30 -9.88
N GLY A 290 -12.33 8.61 -9.95
CA GLY A 290 -12.20 7.21 -9.55
C GLY A 290 -11.77 7.07 -8.10
N TYR A 291 -12.28 6.03 -7.46
CA TYR A 291 -12.06 5.77 -6.06
C TYR A 291 -11.45 4.39 -5.86
N ALA A 292 -10.22 4.35 -5.35
CA ALA A 292 -9.56 3.08 -5.05
C ALA A 292 -10.34 2.33 -3.97
N MET A 293 -10.68 1.07 -4.23
CA MET A 293 -11.42 0.20 -3.32
C MET A 293 -10.92 -1.23 -3.48
N MET A 294 -10.75 -1.93 -2.36
CA MET A 294 -10.45 -3.37 -2.39
C MET A 294 -11.74 -4.17 -2.46
N PRO A 295 -11.83 -5.19 -3.35
CA PRO A 295 -12.92 -6.14 -3.28
C PRO A 295 -12.75 -6.97 -2.00
N ALA A 296 -13.71 -6.87 -1.09
CA ALA A 296 -13.70 -7.60 0.18
C ALA A 296 -14.08 -9.08 0.00
N TRP A 297 -14.77 -9.41 -1.09
CA TRP A 297 -15.20 -10.78 -1.40
C TRP A 297 -15.46 -10.98 -2.89
N ASN A 298 -15.27 -12.20 -3.34
CA ASN A 298 -15.71 -12.74 -4.63
C ASN A 298 -16.23 -14.17 -4.44
N GLU A 299 -16.85 -14.74 -5.46
CA GLU A 299 -17.35 -16.11 -5.35
C GLU A 299 -16.20 -17.13 -5.25
N PRO A 300 -16.27 -18.10 -4.31
CA PRO A 300 -15.16 -19.04 -4.04
C PRO A 300 -14.71 -19.84 -5.25
N GLU A 301 -15.64 -20.36 -6.04
CA GLU A 301 -15.35 -21.18 -7.23
C GLU A 301 -14.60 -20.39 -8.30
N HIS A 302 -14.92 -19.10 -8.41
CA HIS A 302 -14.30 -18.17 -9.34
C HIS A 302 -12.91 -17.69 -8.86
N ASN A 303 -12.63 -17.78 -7.56
CA ASN A 303 -11.36 -17.36 -6.97
C ASN A 303 -10.18 -18.22 -7.48
N VAL A 304 -10.40 -19.53 -7.65
CA VAL A 304 -9.41 -20.50 -8.16
C VAL A 304 -8.87 -20.11 -9.54
N ASN A 305 -9.75 -19.66 -10.43
CA ASN A 305 -9.39 -19.26 -11.80
C ASN A 305 -8.85 -17.82 -11.88
N GLY A 306 -8.81 -17.09 -10.76
CA GLY A 306 -8.40 -15.69 -10.70
C GLY A 306 -9.30 -14.74 -11.49
N LYS A 307 -10.52 -15.15 -11.87
CA LYS A 307 -11.48 -14.35 -12.63
C LYS A 307 -12.88 -14.49 -12.05
N THR A 308 -13.56 -13.37 -11.83
CA THR A 308 -14.92 -13.37 -11.27
C THR A 308 -15.83 -12.37 -11.95
N SER A 309 -17.13 -12.65 -11.95
CA SER A 309 -18.16 -11.74 -12.45
C SER A 309 -18.91 -11.01 -11.32
N SER A 310 -18.51 -11.21 -10.06
CA SER A 310 -19.23 -10.70 -8.88
C SER A 310 -18.23 -10.23 -7.83
N LEU A 311 -18.20 -8.92 -7.60
CA LEU A 311 -17.31 -8.27 -6.64
C LEU A 311 -18.12 -7.62 -5.53
N THR A 312 -17.73 -7.84 -4.29
CA THR A 312 -18.32 -7.15 -3.13
C THR A 312 -17.34 -6.13 -2.58
N PHE A 313 -17.75 -4.86 -2.52
CA PHE A 313 -17.01 -3.78 -1.90
C PHE A 313 -17.68 -3.38 -0.57
N LEU A 314 -16.88 -3.05 0.43
CA LEU A 314 -17.36 -2.51 1.70
C LEU A 314 -16.90 -1.05 1.81
N ILE A 315 -17.85 -0.13 1.97
CA ILE A 315 -17.60 1.30 1.84
C ILE A 315 -18.21 2.04 3.02
N SER A 316 -17.43 2.90 3.66
CA SER A 316 -17.93 3.78 4.72
C SER A 316 -18.75 4.93 4.15
N ARG A 317 -19.93 5.19 4.73
CA ARG A 317 -20.76 6.38 4.50
C ARG A 317 -20.23 7.61 5.22
N THR A 318 -19.57 7.43 6.35
CA THR A 318 -19.13 8.53 7.23
C THR A 318 -17.71 9.00 6.90
N GLN A 319 -16.94 8.19 6.16
CA GLN A 319 -15.53 8.45 5.90
C GLN A 319 -15.18 8.37 4.42
N GLY A 320 -14.33 9.29 3.98
CA GLY A 320 -13.79 9.30 2.63
C GLY A 320 -14.48 10.29 1.69
N GLN A 321 -14.06 10.28 0.42
CA GLN A 321 -14.51 11.25 -0.58
C GLN A 321 -15.77 10.77 -1.32
N HIS A 322 -16.29 9.60 -0.99
CA HIS A 322 -17.33 8.85 -1.72
C HIS A 322 -18.76 9.10 -1.20
N CYS A 323 -18.91 9.67 0.00
CA CYS A 323 -20.19 9.74 0.72
C CYS A 323 -21.34 10.33 -0.11
N ARG A 324 -21.06 11.38 -0.89
CA ARG A 324 -22.06 12.02 -1.76
C ARG A 324 -22.44 11.14 -2.95
N SER A 325 -21.46 10.52 -3.60
CA SER A 325 -21.69 9.62 -4.74
C SER A 325 -22.46 8.37 -4.32
N LEU A 326 -22.22 7.88 -3.09
CA LEU A 326 -22.97 6.77 -2.48
C LEU A 326 -24.41 7.15 -2.13
N GLY A 327 -24.66 8.39 -1.70
CA GLY A 327 -26.01 8.88 -1.43
C GLY A 327 -26.91 8.94 -2.67
N SER A 328 -26.31 9.07 -3.86
CA SER A 328 -27.02 9.08 -5.15
C SER A 328 -27.04 7.73 -5.86
N THR A 329 -26.57 6.66 -5.21
CA THR A 329 -26.41 5.37 -5.89
C THR A 329 -27.73 4.59 -5.92
N LEU A 330 -28.14 4.15 -7.11
CA LEU A 330 -29.40 3.42 -7.33
C LEU A 330 -29.14 1.93 -7.60
N LEU A 331 -30.13 1.10 -7.27
CA LEU A 331 -30.14 -0.31 -7.68
C LEU A 331 -30.08 -0.40 -9.22
N ASN A 332 -29.37 -1.39 -9.75
CA ASN A 332 -29.15 -1.59 -11.18
C ASN A 332 -28.42 -0.45 -11.90
N GLN A 333 -27.84 0.49 -11.15
CA GLN A 333 -27.03 1.54 -11.74
C GLN A 333 -25.72 0.97 -12.28
N ARG A 334 -25.35 1.43 -13.47
CA ARG A 334 -24.08 1.11 -14.10
C ARG A 334 -22.98 1.95 -13.48
N ILE A 335 -21.91 1.28 -13.08
CA ILE A 335 -20.67 1.88 -12.60
C ILE A 335 -19.50 1.39 -13.45
N ARG A 336 -18.43 2.16 -13.53
CA ARG A 336 -17.19 1.71 -14.18
C ARG A 336 -16.17 1.28 -13.14
N LEU A 337 -15.41 0.26 -13.47
CA LEU A 337 -14.27 -0.22 -12.72
C LEU A 337 -13.00 -0.03 -13.56
N ASP A 338 -11.87 0.21 -12.93
CA ASP A 338 -10.55 0.21 -13.56
C ASP A 338 -9.62 -0.59 -12.66
N GLY A 339 -9.02 -1.64 -13.20
CA GLY A 339 -8.26 -2.62 -12.42
C GLY A 339 -8.34 -4.03 -13.01
N PRO A 340 -7.81 -5.04 -12.30
CA PRO A 340 -7.20 -4.95 -10.98
C PRO A 340 -5.86 -4.18 -11.01
N TYR A 341 -5.55 -3.54 -9.88
CA TYR A 341 -4.31 -2.83 -9.55
C TYR A 341 -3.66 -3.43 -8.31
N GLY A 342 -2.38 -3.12 -8.10
CA GLY A 342 -1.60 -3.57 -6.95
C GLY A 342 -0.79 -4.84 -7.23
N ARG A 343 -0.29 -5.46 -6.15
CA ARG A 343 0.63 -6.60 -6.22
C ARG A 343 0.11 -7.82 -5.49
N SER A 344 0.40 -9.01 -6.01
CA SER A 344 0.15 -10.26 -5.30
C SER A 344 1.19 -10.43 -4.20
N LEU A 345 0.74 -10.64 -2.97
CA LEU A 345 1.64 -10.87 -1.82
C LEU A 345 2.26 -12.27 -1.82
N GLN A 346 1.79 -13.18 -2.68
CA GLN A 346 2.21 -14.58 -2.76
C GLN A 346 2.25 -15.27 -1.39
N VAL A 347 1.26 -15.02 -0.53
CA VAL A 347 1.22 -15.59 0.83
C VAL A 347 1.21 -17.13 0.85
N HIS A 348 0.81 -17.77 -0.25
CA HIS A 348 0.80 -19.22 -0.42
C HIS A 348 2.20 -19.87 -0.38
N THR A 349 3.26 -19.07 -0.52
CA THR A 349 4.65 -19.54 -0.43
C THR A 349 5.18 -19.57 1.00
N PHE A 350 4.36 -19.20 1.99
CA PHE A 350 4.73 -19.21 3.42
C PHE A 350 3.99 -20.34 4.12
N GLU A 351 4.69 -21.06 4.98
CA GLU A 351 4.15 -22.17 5.76
C GLU A 351 3.15 -21.70 6.82
N THR A 352 3.42 -20.55 7.45
CA THR A 352 2.53 -19.93 8.44
C THR A 352 2.13 -18.53 7.98
N VAL A 353 0.83 -18.27 7.87
CA VAL A 353 0.28 -16.99 7.43
C VAL A 353 -0.61 -16.41 8.53
N VAL A 354 -0.20 -15.30 9.13
CA VAL A 354 -0.99 -14.59 10.14
C VAL A 354 -1.59 -13.33 9.52
N LEU A 355 -2.90 -13.33 9.37
CA LEU A 355 -3.70 -12.25 8.81
C LEU A 355 -4.31 -11.44 9.95
N THR A 356 -3.88 -10.19 10.11
CA THR A 356 -4.37 -9.29 11.16
C THR A 356 -5.18 -8.14 10.57
N ALA A 357 -6.37 -7.92 11.11
CA ALA A 357 -7.25 -6.85 10.68
C ALA A 357 -7.84 -6.07 11.84
N LYS A 358 -8.06 -4.76 11.66
CA LYS A 358 -8.86 -3.95 12.58
C LYS A 358 -9.96 -3.19 11.83
N GLY A 359 -11.19 -3.26 12.34
CA GLY A 359 -12.36 -2.59 11.75
C GLY A 359 -12.52 -2.92 10.27
N LEU A 360 -12.60 -1.90 9.41
CA LEU A 360 -12.73 -2.07 7.94
C LEU A 360 -11.52 -2.76 7.28
N GLY A 361 -10.39 -2.90 7.99
CA GLY A 361 -9.21 -3.63 7.51
C GLY A 361 -9.50 -5.09 7.12
N ILE A 362 -10.62 -5.66 7.58
CA ILE A 362 -11.07 -7.00 7.17
C ILE A 362 -11.18 -7.14 5.65
N CYS A 363 -11.50 -6.05 4.92
CA CYS A 363 -11.59 -6.04 3.47
C CYS A 363 -10.27 -6.42 2.78
N GLY A 364 -9.14 -6.17 3.44
CA GLY A 364 -7.83 -6.45 2.89
C GLY A 364 -7.39 -7.90 3.08
N VAL A 365 -7.71 -8.49 4.22
CA VAL A 365 -7.22 -9.84 4.59
C VAL A 365 -8.23 -10.96 4.30
N LEU A 366 -9.53 -10.67 4.30
CA LEU A 366 -10.55 -11.67 4.02
C LEU A 366 -10.43 -12.29 2.61
N PRO A 367 -10.12 -11.52 1.54
CA PRO A 367 -9.82 -12.10 0.23
C PRO A 367 -8.60 -13.01 0.23
N ILE A 368 -7.63 -12.77 1.10
CA ILE A 368 -6.43 -13.61 1.25
C ILE A 368 -6.80 -14.95 1.88
N ALA A 369 -7.56 -14.92 2.98
CA ALA A 369 -8.07 -16.12 3.64
C ALA A 369 -8.92 -16.96 2.67
N LEU A 370 -9.83 -16.32 1.93
CA LEU A 370 -10.65 -16.98 0.92
C LEU A 370 -9.81 -17.64 -0.17
N HIS A 371 -8.80 -16.94 -0.70
CA HIS A 371 -7.95 -17.48 -1.75
C HIS A 371 -7.16 -18.71 -1.30
N LEU A 372 -6.58 -18.68 -0.09
CA LEU A 372 -5.88 -19.84 0.47
C LEU A 372 -6.84 -21.01 0.72
N ALA A 373 -8.00 -20.76 1.32
CA ALA A 373 -9.00 -21.79 1.57
C ALA A 373 -9.58 -22.39 0.28
N ALA A 374 -9.86 -21.57 -0.73
CA ALA A 374 -10.41 -22.03 -2.00
C ALA A 374 -9.41 -22.90 -2.79
N ARG A 375 -8.13 -22.51 -2.81
CA ARG A 375 -7.05 -23.31 -3.42
C ARG A 375 -6.85 -24.63 -2.71
N ARG A 376 -6.88 -24.61 -1.37
CA ARG A 376 -6.79 -25.83 -0.57
C ARG A 376 -7.96 -26.77 -0.83
N GLN A 377 -9.19 -26.24 -0.83
CA GLN A 377 -10.38 -27.02 -1.14
C GLN A 377 -10.32 -27.62 -2.56
N HIS A 378 -9.80 -26.87 -3.54
CA HIS A 378 -9.59 -27.37 -4.90
C HIS A 378 -8.62 -28.57 -4.91
N ASP A 379 -7.45 -28.43 -4.28
CA ASP A 379 -6.46 -29.49 -4.18
C ASP A 379 -7.01 -30.74 -3.45
N ASP A 380 -7.74 -30.56 -2.35
CA ASP A 380 -8.33 -31.66 -1.59
C ASP A 380 -9.43 -32.37 -2.41
N ARG A 381 -10.25 -31.63 -3.16
CA ARG A 381 -11.22 -32.22 -4.11
C ARG A 381 -10.54 -33.00 -5.23
N LEU A 382 -9.40 -32.51 -5.74
CA LEU A 382 -8.63 -33.22 -6.76
C LEU A 382 -8.01 -34.50 -6.21
N ARG A 383 -7.52 -34.49 -4.97
CA ARG A 383 -7.00 -35.70 -4.29
C ARG A 383 -8.09 -36.75 -4.08
N ASP A 384 -9.27 -36.33 -3.66
CA ASP A 384 -10.42 -37.21 -3.50
C ASP A 384 -10.87 -37.81 -4.85
N LYS A 385 -10.76 -37.04 -5.94
CA LYS A 385 -11.06 -37.50 -7.30
C LYS A 385 -9.98 -38.41 -7.87
N SER A 386 -8.70 -38.08 -7.71
CA SER A 386 -7.58 -38.88 -8.23
C SER A 386 -7.43 -40.20 -7.48
N ALA A 387 -7.76 -40.23 -6.18
CA ALA A 387 -7.94 -41.48 -5.45
C ALA A 387 -9.03 -42.38 -6.06
N ARG A 388 -10.02 -41.80 -6.75
CA ARG A 388 -11.11 -42.50 -7.44
C ARG A 388 -10.84 -42.74 -8.93
N LEU A 389 -9.98 -41.95 -9.57
CA LEU A 389 -9.69 -41.94 -11.00
C LEU A 389 -8.18 -41.89 -11.23
N ARG A 390 -7.62 -42.96 -11.79
CA ARG A 390 -6.17 -43.17 -11.95
C ARG A 390 -5.43 -42.13 -12.80
N ASP A 391 -6.13 -41.29 -13.57
CA ASP A 391 -5.56 -40.40 -14.60
C ASP A 391 -6.15 -38.95 -14.59
N SER A 392 -6.35 -38.36 -13.41
CA SER A 392 -6.72 -36.92 -13.35
C SER A 392 -5.51 -36.04 -13.69
N SER A 393 -5.50 -35.40 -14.86
CA SER A 393 -4.46 -34.47 -15.33
C SER A 393 -4.61 -33.03 -14.83
N ASP A 394 -5.58 -32.75 -13.95
CA ASP A 394 -5.81 -31.40 -13.44
C ASP A 394 -4.67 -30.94 -12.52
N PRO A 395 -4.12 -29.73 -12.72
CA PRO A 395 -2.98 -29.24 -11.94
C PRO A 395 -3.38 -28.91 -10.50
N VAL A 396 -2.62 -29.45 -9.54
CA VAL A 396 -2.71 -29.14 -8.11
C VAL A 396 -1.89 -27.88 -7.84
N PHE A 397 -2.35 -27.00 -6.95
CA PHE A 397 -1.64 -25.78 -6.59
C PHE A 397 -0.40 -26.04 -5.74
N GLY A 398 -0.50 -26.94 -4.76
CA GLY A 398 0.65 -27.34 -3.94
C GLY A 398 1.15 -26.22 -3.03
N ASP A 399 0.24 -25.42 -2.48
CA ASP A 399 0.57 -24.31 -1.58
C ASP A 399 1.37 -24.78 -0.36
N LEU A 400 2.36 -23.98 0.06
CA LEU A 400 3.20 -24.29 1.24
C LEU A 400 2.48 -24.00 2.55
N SER A 401 1.46 -23.13 2.53
CA SER A 401 0.70 -22.71 3.71
C SER A 401 0.02 -23.89 4.39
N ARG A 402 0.35 -24.10 5.66
CA ARG A 402 -0.19 -25.16 6.52
C ARG A 402 -1.07 -24.59 7.63
N ASN A 403 -0.66 -23.44 8.18
CA ASN A 403 -1.37 -22.76 9.25
C ASN A 403 -1.73 -21.34 8.78
N VAL A 404 -3.01 -20.99 8.86
CA VAL A 404 -3.49 -19.66 8.49
C VAL A 404 -4.38 -19.11 9.60
N ASP A 405 -3.90 -18.07 10.26
CA ASP A 405 -4.62 -17.40 11.33
C ASP A 405 -5.25 -16.12 10.81
N LEU A 406 -6.54 -15.91 11.02
CA LEU A 406 -7.25 -14.67 10.74
C LEU A 406 -7.73 -14.06 12.05
N ILE A 407 -7.05 -13.00 12.50
CA ILE A 407 -7.37 -12.30 13.73
C ILE A 407 -7.94 -10.93 13.38
N TRP A 408 -9.20 -10.72 13.73
CA TRP A 408 -9.92 -9.49 13.44
C TRP A 408 -10.36 -8.78 14.73
N TRP A 409 -9.80 -7.60 14.99
CA TRP A 409 -10.22 -6.72 16.07
C TRP A 409 -11.37 -5.82 15.61
N LEU A 410 -12.53 -6.02 16.25
CA LEU A 410 -13.71 -5.21 16.03
C LEU A 410 -13.64 -3.97 16.93
N GLU A 411 -14.08 -2.83 16.40
CA GLU A 411 -14.24 -1.60 17.19
C GLU A 411 -15.61 -1.56 17.86
N HIS A 412 -16.60 -2.24 17.26
CA HIS A 412 -17.95 -2.38 17.77
C HIS A 412 -18.47 -3.79 17.49
N ASP A 413 -19.35 -4.29 18.33
CA ASP A 413 -19.87 -5.66 18.18
C ASP A 413 -20.60 -5.84 16.85
N ASP A 414 -21.26 -4.83 16.30
CA ASP A 414 -22.04 -4.89 15.07
C ASP A 414 -21.21 -5.04 13.78
N GLN A 415 -19.88 -4.85 13.86
CA GLN A 415 -19.01 -4.89 12.68
C GLN A 415 -18.97 -6.28 12.01
N ASP A 416 -19.15 -7.36 12.77
CA ASP A 416 -19.20 -8.73 12.23
C ASP A 416 -20.31 -8.92 11.17
N ARG A 417 -21.39 -8.14 11.25
CA ARG A 417 -22.50 -8.15 10.28
C ARG A 417 -22.04 -7.70 8.90
N TRP A 418 -21.01 -6.86 8.81
CA TRP A 418 -20.49 -6.32 7.55
C TRP A 418 -20.06 -7.41 6.58
N VAL A 419 -19.49 -8.48 7.12
CA VAL A 419 -18.96 -9.63 6.36
C VAL A 419 -19.55 -10.95 6.83
N GLY A 420 -20.71 -10.92 7.50
CA GLY A 420 -21.29 -12.12 8.12
C GLY A 420 -21.61 -13.25 7.14
N ASP A 421 -22.10 -12.92 5.94
CA ASP A 421 -22.34 -13.91 4.87
C ASP A 421 -21.03 -14.50 4.36
N GLN A 422 -20.00 -13.68 4.28
CA GLN A 422 -18.67 -14.05 3.83
C GLN A 422 -17.97 -14.96 4.83
N LEU A 423 -18.08 -14.67 6.14
CA LEU A 423 -17.57 -15.55 7.19
C LEU A 423 -18.26 -16.92 7.18
N ARG A 424 -19.58 -16.98 6.97
CA ARG A 424 -20.30 -18.24 6.78
C ARG A 424 -19.82 -19.02 5.58
N ALA A 425 -19.69 -18.35 4.44
CA ALA A 425 -19.22 -18.98 3.22
C ALA A 425 -17.78 -19.49 3.39
N LEU A 426 -16.91 -18.74 4.07
CA LEU A 426 -15.54 -19.15 4.36
C LEU A 426 -15.49 -20.37 5.29
N GLN A 427 -16.27 -20.39 6.36
CA GLN A 427 -16.39 -21.53 7.28
C GLN A 427 -16.99 -22.79 6.61
N ALA A 428 -17.85 -22.61 5.61
CA ALA A 428 -18.39 -23.72 4.83
C ALA A 428 -17.34 -24.35 3.90
N ILE A 429 -16.38 -23.55 3.41
CA ILE A 429 -15.28 -24.01 2.56
C ILE A 429 -14.24 -24.75 3.38
N ASP A 430 -13.87 -24.17 4.52
CA ASP A 430 -12.82 -24.70 5.38
C ASP A 430 -13.29 -24.88 6.83
N LYS A 431 -13.03 -26.09 7.33
CA LYS A 431 -13.41 -26.51 8.69
C LYS A 431 -12.22 -26.64 9.64
N LYS A 432 -10.97 -26.67 9.15
CA LYS A 432 -9.78 -27.01 9.97
C LYS A 432 -8.48 -26.29 9.59
N PHE A 433 -8.37 -25.71 8.40
CA PHE A 433 -7.14 -25.09 7.91
C PHE A 433 -6.96 -23.65 8.39
N LEU A 434 -8.05 -22.91 8.52
CA LEU A 434 -8.13 -21.54 8.99
C LEU A 434 -8.46 -21.51 10.48
N VAL A 435 -7.66 -20.81 11.26
CA VAL A 435 -8.01 -20.39 12.63
C VAL A 435 -8.51 -18.96 12.57
N VAL A 436 -9.77 -18.71 12.90
CA VAL A 436 -10.42 -17.40 12.80
C VAL A 436 -10.83 -16.90 14.18
N TRP A 437 -10.23 -15.80 14.61
CA TRP A 437 -10.57 -15.11 15.87
C TRP A 437 -11.21 -13.76 15.59
N CYS A 438 -12.46 -13.61 16.01
CA CYS A 438 -13.12 -12.31 16.06
C CYS A 438 -13.00 -11.73 17.47
N VAL A 439 -12.17 -10.70 17.65
CA VAL A 439 -11.91 -10.06 18.93
C VAL A 439 -12.90 -8.92 19.12
N TYR A 440 -13.83 -9.11 20.04
CA TYR A 440 -14.86 -8.13 20.39
C TYR A 440 -14.37 -7.18 21.48
N PRO A 441 -14.71 -5.88 21.40
CA PRO A 441 -14.21 -4.88 22.33
C PRO A 441 -14.72 -5.08 23.76
N VAL A 442 -15.99 -5.49 23.93
CA VAL A 442 -16.61 -5.66 25.25
C VAL A 442 -17.54 -6.86 25.26
N LYS A 443 -17.56 -7.61 26.36
CA LYS A 443 -18.50 -8.72 26.59
C LYS A 443 -19.88 -8.21 27.02
N ARG A 444 -20.57 -7.48 26.13
CA ARG A 444 -21.90 -6.89 26.44
C ARG A 444 -23.06 -7.87 26.29
N ASN A 445 -23.04 -8.69 25.23
CA ASN A 445 -24.12 -9.64 24.94
C ASN A 445 -23.57 -11.02 24.53
N PRO A 446 -23.29 -11.91 25.50
CA PRO A 446 -22.73 -13.23 25.22
C PRO A 446 -23.72 -14.17 24.51
N GLU A 447 -25.02 -13.90 24.53
CA GLU A 447 -26.04 -14.73 23.85
C GLU A 447 -26.28 -14.30 22.40
N ARG A 448 -25.62 -13.23 21.94
CA ARG A 448 -25.79 -12.75 20.56
C ARG A 448 -25.36 -13.84 19.57
N LYS A 449 -26.27 -14.18 18.66
CA LYS A 449 -25.99 -15.09 17.55
C LYS A 449 -24.86 -14.54 16.68
N LEU A 450 -23.77 -15.30 16.59
CA LEU A 450 -22.63 -15.00 15.75
C LEU A 450 -22.91 -15.34 14.28
N PRO A 451 -22.17 -14.72 13.34
CA PRO A 451 -22.32 -15.03 11.92
C PRO A 451 -21.83 -16.44 11.60
N PHE A 452 -20.93 -17.02 12.40
CA PHE A 452 -20.36 -18.37 12.25
C PHE A 452 -20.68 -19.25 13.46
N GLN A 453 -20.46 -20.57 13.32
CA GLN A 453 -20.58 -21.52 14.43
C GLN A 453 -19.25 -21.59 15.19
N GLU A 454 -19.28 -21.44 16.52
CA GLU A 454 -18.07 -21.54 17.34
C GLU A 454 -17.55 -22.98 17.39
N ASN A 455 -16.23 -23.14 17.26
CA ASN A 455 -15.51 -24.39 17.42
C ASN A 455 -14.02 -24.11 17.74
N GLU A 456 -13.18 -25.14 17.78
CA GLU A 456 -11.73 -25.02 18.06
C GLU A 456 -10.99 -24.06 17.11
N TYR A 457 -11.47 -23.92 15.88
CA TYR A 457 -10.85 -23.10 14.84
C TYR A 457 -11.53 -21.73 14.68
N TRP A 458 -12.80 -21.60 15.04
CA TRP A 458 -13.59 -20.37 14.87
C TRP A 458 -14.12 -19.91 16.21
N GLU A 459 -13.56 -18.83 16.74
CA GLU A 459 -13.84 -18.39 18.10
C GLU A 459 -14.08 -16.88 18.17
N ARG A 460 -15.00 -16.46 19.05
CA ARG A 460 -15.03 -15.07 19.51
C ARG A 460 -14.09 -14.92 20.71
N LYS A 461 -13.28 -13.88 20.73
CA LYS A 461 -12.45 -13.53 21.88
C LYS A 461 -12.89 -12.20 22.48
N TYR A 462 -12.74 -12.09 23.78
CA TYR A 462 -12.87 -10.86 24.53
C TYR A 462 -11.54 -10.59 25.23
N SER A 463 -11.18 -9.32 25.42
CA SER A 463 -9.96 -8.94 26.15
C SER A 463 -8.64 -9.47 25.56
N PHE A 464 -8.64 -9.92 24.30
CA PHE A 464 -7.43 -10.33 23.59
C PHE A 464 -6.65 -9.11 23.11
N ASP A 465 -5.68 -8.71 23.91
CA ASP A 465 -4.87 -7.52 23.67
C ASP A 465 -3.65 -7.77 22.77
N PHE A 466 -2.91 -6.72 22.45
CA PHE A 466 -1.70 -6.83 21.64
C PHE A 466 -0.56 -7.56 22.35
N SER A 467 -0.52 -7.60 23.67
CA SER A 467 0.51 -8.32 24.42
C SER A 467 0.30 -9.83 24.32
N GLU A 468 -0.95 -10.26 24.38
CA GLU A 468 -1.38 -11.63 24.17
C GLU A 468 -1.13 -12.06 22.73
N PHE A 469 -1.51 -11.24 21.75
CA PHE A 469 -1.16 -11.48 20.36
C PHE A 469 0.36 -11.61 20.15
N SER A 470 1.18 -10.80 20.82
CA SER A 470 2.65 -10.90 20.76
C SER A 470 3.15 -12.26 21.28
N ARG A 471 2.48 -12.82 22.29
CA ARG A 471 2.81 -14.14 22.82
C ARG A 471 2.39 -15.24 21.85
N GLU A 472 1.20 -15.17 21.26
CA GLU A 472 0.73 -16.14 20.26
C GLU A 472 1.60 -16.11 19.01
N LEU A 473 1.94 -14.93 18.50
CA LEU A 473 2.86 -14.79 17.36
C LEU A 473 4.22 -15.43 17.64
N ARG A 474 4.72 -15.34 18.88
CA ARG A 474 5.96 -16.02 19.30
C ARG A 474 5.85 -17.53 19.34
N GLN A 475 4.64 -18.07 19.53
CA GLN A 475 4.39 -19.51 19.50
C GLN A 475 4.28 -19.99 18.05
N GLU A 476 3.50 -19.29 17.23
CA GLU A 476 3.35 -19.60 15.80
C GLU A 476 4.67 -19.54 15.03
N ALA A 477 5.52 -18.55 15.35
CA ALA A 477 6.85 -18.45 14.74
C ALA A 477 7.84 -19.53 15.23
N ARG A 478 7.44 -20.48 16.08
CA ARG A 478 8.26 -21.66 16.44
C ARG A 478 8.10 -22.80 15.44
N TYR A 479 6.99 -22.85 14.72
CA TYR A 479 6.80 -23.90 13.72
C TYR A 479 7.85 -23.78 12.62
N PRO A 480 8.38 -24.91 12.12
CA PRO A 480 9.39 -24.88 11.08
C PRO A 480 8.80 -24.32 9.78
N GLY A 481 9.50 -23.36 9.17
CA GLY A 481 9.07 -22.70 7.94
C GLY A 481 9.25 -21.19 8.00
N GLN A 482 8.77 -20.49 6.97
CA GLN A 482 8.69 -19.04 6.92
C GLN A 482 7.31 -18.58 7.39
N THR A 483 7.31 -17.62 8.32
CA THR A 483 6.09 -16.97 8.80
C THR A 483 5.93 -15.61 8.14
N VAL A 484 4.72 -15.29 7.67
CA VAL A 484 4.35 -13.95 7.21
C VAL A 484 3.19 -13.39 8.03
N VAL A 485 3.32 -12.13 8.44
CA VAL A 485 2.25 -11.35 9.07
C VAL A 485 1.77 -10.29 8.08
N VAL A 486 0.48 -10.36 7.73
CA VAL A 486 -0.20 -9.39 6.87
C VAL A 486 -1.10 -8.55 7.73
N ALA A 487 -0.86 -7.23 7.78
CA ALA A 487 -1.68 -6.31 8.59
C ALA A 487 -2.52 -5.38 7.73
N SER A 488 -3.80 -5.22 8.10
CA SER A 488 -4.73 -4.29 7.46
C SER A 488 -5.58 -3.52 8.47
N GLY A 489 -5.66 -2.20 8.32
CA GLY A 489 -6.43 -1.34 9.21
C GLY A 489 -5.89 0.08 9.22
N ASP A 490 -6.17 0.79 10.31
CA ASP A 490 -5.70 2.15 10.50
C ASP A 490 -4.17 2.23 10.67
N GLU A 491 -3.58 3.41 10.40
CA GLU A 491 -2.12 3.55 10.44
C GLU A 491 -1.51 3.26 11.82
N LYS A 492 -2.20 3.54 12.93
CA LYS A 492 -1.68 3.22 14.26
C LYS A 492 -1.61 1.70 14.42
N PHE A 493 -2.70 0.99 14.12
CA PHE A 493 -2.76 -0.47 14.18
C PHE A 493 -1.68 -1.16 13.34
N VAL A 494 -1.53 -0.77 12.07
CA VAL A 494 -0.53 -1.37 11.17
C VAL A 494 0.90 -1.13 11.67
N ASN A 495 1.17 0.02 12.29
CA ASN A 495 2.48 0.29 12.88
C ASN A 495 2.72 -0.50 14.16
N SER A 496 1.71 -0.65 15.02
CA SER A 496 1.82 -1.53 16.21
C SER A 496 2.12 -2.97 15.79
N MET A 497 1.41 -3.50 14.78
CA MET A 497 1.69 -4.83 14.22
C MET A 497 3.12 -4.96 13.68
N ARG A 498 3.58 -3.94 12.96
CA ARG A 498 4.95 -3.86 12.43
C ARG A 498 6.00 -3.88 13.55
N GLU A 499 5.80 -3.08 14.60
CA GLU A 499 6.70 -3.02 15.75
C GLU A 499 6.75 -4.34 16.50
N MET A 500 5.60 -4.98 16.70
CA MET A 500 5.52 -6.31 17.31
C MET A 500 6.23 -7.37 16.48
N VAL A 501 6.11 -7.34 15.15
CA VAL A 501 6.84 -8.27 14.27
C VAL A 501 8.34 -8.03 14.37
N ILE A 502 8.79 -6.78 14.40
CA ILE A 502 10.21 -6.45 14.59
C ILE A 502 10.72 -6.99 15.92
N GLN A 503 9.97 -6.80 17.02
CA GLN A 503 10.35 -7.28 18.36
C GLN A 503 10.43 -8.81 18.44
N ASN A 504 9.56 -9.51 17.72
CA ASN A 504 9.50 -10.97 17.71
C ASN A 504 10.38 -11.62 16.63
N THR A 505 10.93 -10.83 15.72
CA THR A 505 11.90 -11.29 14.72
C THR A 505 13.26 -11.45 15.38
N THR A 506 13.77 -12.67 15.41
CA THR A 506 15.10 -13.00 15.95
C THR A 506 16.00 -13.59 14.86
N SER A 507 17.28 -13.78 15.17
CA SER A 507 18.24 -14.39 14.26
C SER A 507 17.84 -15.82 13.86
N SER A 508 17.13 -16.55 14.73
CA SER A 508 16.60 -17.89 14.47
C SER A 508 15.16 -17.92 13.96
N ARG A 509 14.41 -16.82 14.07
CA ARG A 509 12.97 -16.74 13.72
C ARG A 509 12.69 -15.49 12.91
N ILE A 510 12.67 -15.66 11.60
CA ILE A 510 12.45 -14.54 10.69
C ILE A 510 10.96 -14.46 10.37
N ILE A 511 10.33 -13.37 10.82
CA ILE A 511 8.93 -13.09 10.52
C ILE A 511 8.89 -12.02 9.45
N LYS A 512 8.28 -12.34 8.31
CA LYS A 512 8.09 -11.36 7.23
C LYS A 512 6.89 -10.49 7.56
N PHE A 513 7.05 -9.17 7.46
CA PHE A 513 5.94 -8.23 7.61
C PHE A 513 5.51 -7.68 6.26
N THR A 514 4.21 -7.60 6.00
CA THR A 514 3.69 -6.91 4.83
C THR A 514 2.41 -6.13 5.17
N ASP A 515 2.38 -4.86 4.76
CA ASP A 515 1.17 -4.03 4.80
C ASP A 515 0.49 -3.98 3.44
N LEU A 516 -0.85 -3.98 3.43
CA LEU A 516 -1.64 -3.84 2.22
C LEU A 516 -1.60 -2.40 1.69
N GLU A 517 -1.62 -2.26 0.36
CA GLU A 517 -1.45 -0.96 -0.30
C GLU A 517 -2.62 -0.02 -0.07
N TYR A 518 -3.83 -0.57 0.02
CA TYR A 518 -5.03 0.20 0.37
C TYR A 518 -5.25 0.17 1.88
N ARG A 519 -5.20 1.35 2.49
CA ARG A 519 -5.45 1.54 3.92
C ARG A 519 -6.83 2.14 4.11
N THR A 520 -7.59 1.58 5.04
CA THR A 520 -8.87 2.16 5.42
C THR A 520 -8.66 3.51 6.10
N PRO A 521 -9.49 4.53 5.80
CA PRO A 521 -9.38 5.84 6.43
C PRO A 521 -9.40 5.74 7.96
N GLN A 522 -8.72 6.67 8.63
CA GLN A 522 -8.87 6.85 10.07
C GLN A 522 -10.19 7.55 10.37
N GLY A 523 -10.96 6.99 11.28
CA GLY A 523 -12.11 7.66 11.89
C GLY A 523 -12.92 6.69 12.73
N GLY A 524 -13.36 7.14 13.90
CA GLY A 524 -14.24 6.36 14.76
C GLY A 524 -15.54 6.01 14.02
N PHE A 525 -15.86 4.73 13.98
CA PHE A 525 -17.17 4.27 13.62
C PHE A 525 -18.18 4.72 14.69
N ARG A 526 -19.29 5.34 14.30
CA ARG A 526 -20.43 5.59 15.19
C ARG A 526 -21.46 4.51 14.90
N SER A 527 -21.77 3.61 15.83
CA SER A 527 -22.80 2.58 15.60
C SER A 527 -24.14 3.22 15.21
N SER A 528 -24.81 2.68 14.20
CA SER A 528 -26.14 3.12 13.70
C SER A 528 -27.25 2.78 14.69
N PHE A 529 -27.03 1.78 15.54
CA PHE A 529 -28.02 1.25 16.47
C PHE A 529 -27.99 1.92 17.83
N HIS A 530 -27.07 2.86 18.07
CA HIS A 530 -27.00 3.62 19.32
C HIS A 530 -27.16 5.10 19.02
N ARG A 531 -28.41 5.50 18.75
CA ARG A 531 -28.85 6.82 19.22
C ARG A 531 -28.94 6.72 20.75
N PRO A 532 -28.31 7.61 21.52
CA PRO A 532 -28.73 7.83 22.90
C PRO A 532 -30.24 8.10 22.86
N LEU A 533 -31.00 7.39 23.69
CA LEU A 533 -32.46 7.51 23.78
C LEU A 533 -32.93 8.94 24.14
N ASP A 534 -32.02 9.86 24.44
CA ASP A 534 -32.33 11.21 24.91
C ASP A 534 -32.58 12.23 23.79
N ALA A 535 -32.31 11.90 22.53
CA ALA A 535 -32.45 12.86 21.43
C ALA A 535 -33.88 12.98 20.83
N GLN A 536 -34.85 12.19 21.31
CA GLN A 536 -36.26 12.29 20.90
C GLN A 536 -37.21 12.68 22.04
N ALA A 537 -36.72 12.88 23.27
CA ALA A 537 -37.54 13.25 24.43
C ALA A 537 -37.39 14.70 24.90
N LEU A 538 -36.57 15.54 24.23
CA LEU A 538 -36.32 16.93 24.63
C LEU A 538 -37.00 17.96 23.70
N VAL A 539 -38.29 17.76 23.41
CA VAL A 539 -39.15 18.83 22.83
C VAL A 539 -40.26 19.27 23.78
N HIS A 540 -40.48 18.59 24.91
CA HIS A 540 -41.45 19.06 25.91
C HIS A 540 -41.04 18.75 27.35
N SER A 541 -40.32 19.69 27.98
CA SER A 541 -40.52 20.05 29.39
C SER A 541 -39.64 21.23 29.78
N ASP A 542 -40.24 22.40 29.93
CA ASP A 542 -39.67 23.52 30.69
C ASP A 542 -39.71 23.18 32.18
N ASN A 543 -38.54 23.09 32.85
CA ASN A 543 -38.37 23.52 34.24
C ASN A 543 -36.89 23.52 34.67
N PRO A 544 -36.39 24.55 35.39
CA PRO A 544 -35.02 24.62 35.87
C PRO A 544 -34.91 24.16 37.33
N GLY A 545 -34.01 23.20 37.61
CA GLY A 545 -33.64 22.84 38.98
C GLY A 545 -32.78 21.57 39.09
N SER A 546 -31.45 21.75 39.07
CA SER A 546 -30.33 21.00 39.72
C SER A 546 -30.41 19.48 40.05
N PRO A 547 -29.28 18.76 40.26
CA PRO A 547 -27.87 19.07 40.02
C PRO A 547 -27.14 18.05 39.12
N VAL A 548 -25.92 18.45 38.75
CA VAL A 548 -24.87 17.70 38.04
C VAL A 548 -24.80 16.22 38.44
N ASP A 549 -24.93 15.32 37.46
CA ASP A 549 -24.57 13.91 37.60
C ASP A 549 -23.52 13.52 36.55
N GLN A 550 -22.55 12.73 37.00
CA GLN A 550 -21.27 12.47 36.36
C GLN A 550 -21.43 11.60 35.11
N GLY A 551 -21.02 12.12 33.95
CA GLY A 551 -21.00 11.39 32.69
C GLY A 551 -19.99 10.24 32.73
N ALA A 552 -20.48 9.01 32.57
CA ALA A 552 -19.67 7.84 32.31
C ALA A 552 -18.94 7.99 30.96
N GLU A 553 -17.62 8.14 31.03
CA GLU A 553 -16.75 8.14 29.85
C GLU A 553 -16.82 6.76 29.16
N LEU A 554 -17.27 6.79 27.91
CA LEU A 554 -17.12 5.68 26.96
C LEU A 554 -15.63 5.56 26.63
N GLY A 555 -14.95 4.62 27.28
CA GLY A 555 -13.56 4.30 26.98
C GLY A 555 -13.38 3.88 25.52
N GLU A 556 -12.84 4.78 24.70
CA GLU A 556 -12.05 4.38 23.54
C GLU A 556 -10.95 3.43 24.06
N MET A 557 -10.71 2.32 23.37
CA MET A 557 -9.59 1.44 23.67
C MET A 557 -8.30 2.22 23.35
N ASP A 558 -7.81 2.96 24.34
CA ASP A 558 -6.66 3.84 24.20
C ASP A 558 -5.40 2.97 24.02
N VAL A 559 -4.93 2.93 22.78
CA VAL A 559 -3.77 2.14 22.32
C VAL A 559 -2.47 2.63 22.99
N THR A 560 -2.50 3.76 23.69
CA THR A 560 -1.31 4.48 24.12
C THR A 560 -0.90 4.21 25.58
N GLU A 561 -1.83 3.96 26.49
CA GLU A 561 -1.52 3.93 27.93
C GLU A 561 -0.78 2.66 28.40
N GLY A 562 -1.00 1.51 27.75
CA GLY A 562 -0.26 0.28 28.08
C GLY A 562 1.19 0.27 27.60
N PHE A 563 1.57 1.14 26.66
CA PHE A 563 2.88 1.10 26.00
C PHE A 563 3.93 2.02 26.64
N THR A 564 3.50 3.14 27.23
CA THR A 564 4.39 4.11 27.89
C THR A 564 4.96 3.58 29.20
N HIS A 565 4.26 2.70 29.91
CA HIS A 565 4.74 2.20 31.21
C HIS A 565 5.97 1.27 31.09
N LYS A 566 6.16 0.58 29.95
CA LYS A 566 7.25 -0.38 29.77
C LYS A 566 8.54 0.19 29.16
N ILE A 567 8.49 1.39 28.57
CA ILE A 567 9.68 2.05 28.01
C ILE A 567 10.50 2.75 29.10
N ARG A 568 9.91 3.08 30.25
CA ARG A 568 10.64 3.67 31.39
C ARG A 568 11.42 2.67 32.25
N GLU A 569 11.17 1.36 32.12
CA GLU A 569 11.87 0.33 32.91
C GLU A 569 13.07 -0.30 32.18
N ILE A 570 13.40 0.14 30.96
CA ILE A 570 14.53 -0.38 30.17
C ILE A 570 15.57 0.73 29.81
N VAL A 571 15.47 1.91 30.44
CA VAL A 571 16.52 2.94 30.38
C VAL A 571 17.20 3.07 31.73
#